data_AF-N2J4J0-F1
#
_entry.id   AF-N2J4J0-F1
#
_cell.length_a   1.000
_cell.length_b   1.000
_cell.length_c   1.000
_cell.angle_alpha   90.00
_cell.angle_beta   90.00
_cell.angle_gamma   90.00
#
_symmetry.space_group_name_H-M   'P 1'
#
loop_
_entity.id
_entity.type
_entity.pdbx_description
1 polymer ?
#
loop_
_entity_poly.entity_id
_entity_poly.type
_entity_poly.pdbx_seq_one_letter_code
_entity_poly.pdbx_strand_id
1 'polypeptide(L)'
;MSLISDRVALARTGANDKVICRMASGWAVMGDVQFLPGYCLLLPDPVVPSLNDLDAESRTTYLLEMTRIGDAVLEATGALRMNYEILGNSEPELHCHIFSRYASEPEQHRKMPVWFYDWKAAPPYTEEVHGNLRKKIAQLLAS
;
A
#
# COMPACT_ATOMS: atom_id res chain seq x y z
N MET A 1 -5.72 6.14 19.70
CA MET A 1 -4.51 5.91 18.90
C MET A 1 -4.76 6.53 17.53
N SER A 2 -3.72 6.90 16.82
CA SER A 2 -3.78 7.39 15.44
C SER A 2 -4.01 6.22 14.48
N LEU A 3 -4.48 6.51 13.26
CA LEU A 3 -4.95 5.49 12.33
C LEU A 3 -3.87 4.47 11.97
N ILE A 4 -2.62 4.91 11.73
CA ILE A 4 -1.54 4.00 11.34
C ILE A 4 -1.10 3.17 12.55
N SER A 5 -0.97 3.79 13.72
CA SER A 5 -0.73 3.07 14.98
C SER A 5 -1.76 1.96 15.25
N ASP A 6 -3.05 2.25 15.07
CA ASP A 6 -4.11 1.26 15.24
C ASP A 6 -4.00 0.11 14.23
N ARG A 7 -3.73 0.42 12.96
CA ARG A 7 -3.56 -0.61 11.91
C ARG A 7 -2.36 -1.51 12.12
N VAL A 8 -1.24 -0.95 12.59
CA VAL A 8 -0.04 -1.73 12.93
C VAL A 8 -0.30 -2.61 14.15
N ALA A 9 -1.00 -2.10 15.17
CA ALA A 9 -1.40 -2.90 16.32
C ALA A 9 -2.30 -4.09 15.91
N LEU A 10 -3.28 -3.87 15.04
CA LEU A 10 -4.12 -4.93 14.48
C LEU A 10 -3.34 -5.92 13.61
N ALA A 11 -2.35 -5.45 12.84
CA ALA A 11 -1.51 -6.32 12.02
C ALA A 11 -0.66 -7.25 12.89
N ARG A 12 -0.07 -6.73 13.98
CA ARG A 12 0.70 -7.52 14.95
C ARG A 12 -0.10 -8.65 15.60
N THR A 13 -1.40 -8.46 15.81
CA THR A 13 -2.29 -9.47 16.40
C THR A 13 -3.01 -10.35 15.38
N GLY A 14 -2.77 -10.13 14.08
CA GLY A 14 -3.45 -10.85 13.00
C GLY A 14 -4.92 -10.45 12.80
N ALA A 15 -5.36 -9.35 13.42
CA ALA A 15 -6.72 -8.84 13.34
C ALA A 15 -6.97 -7.89 12.15
N ASN A 16 -5.92 -7.48 11.43
CA ASN A 16 -6.04 -6.68 10.21
C ASN A 16 -6.23 -7.59 8.99
N ASP A 17 -7.46 -7.66 8.49
CA ASP A 17 -7.89 -8.48 7.34
C ASP A 17 -7.27 -8.08 5.99
N LYS A 18 -6.64 -6.89 5.91
CA LYS A 18 -6.00 -6.38 4.69
C LYS A 18 -4.53 -6.76 4.59
N VAL A 19 -3.96 -7.41 5.60
CA VAL A 19 -2.54 -7.78 5.58
C VAL A 19 -2.23 -8.71 4.41
N ILE A 20 -1.24 -8.31 3.61
CA ILE A 20 -0.63 -9.13 2.57
C ILE A 20 0.42 -10.02 3.25
N CYS A 21 1.44 -9.40 3.88
CA CYS A 21 2.48 -10.10 4.63
C CYS A 21 3.25 -9.15 5.58
N ARG A 22 4.03 -9.73 6.49
CA ARG A 22 5.06 -9.02 7.26
C ARG A 22 6.27 -8.77 6.36
N MET A 23 6.77 -7.55 6.37
CA MET A 23 8.03 -7.10 5.77
C MET A 23 9.07 -6.84 6.87
N ALA A 24 10.35 -6.67 6.57
CA ALA A 24 11.35 -6.32 7.59
C ALA A 24 11.10 -4.93 8.19
N SER A 25 10.74 -3.96 7.35
CA SER A 25 10.48 -2.56 7.73
C SER A 25 9.06 -2.31 8.25
N GLY A 26 8.14 -3.26 8.07
CA GLY A 26 6.73 -3.00 8.34
C GLY A 26 5.75 -4.08 7.87
N TRP A 27 4.56 -3.64 7.48
CA TRP A 27 3.47 -4.47 7.02
C TRP A 27 3.01 -4.02 5.64
N ALA A 28 3.02 -4.94 4.69
CA ALA A 28 2.36 -4.74 3.41
C ALA A 28 0.86 -5.03 3.59
N VAL A 29 0.00 -4.08 3.21
CA VAL A 29 -1.45 -4.20 3.34
C VAL A 29 -2.16 -3.75 2.07
N MET A 30 -3.34 -4.30 1.80
CA MET A 30 -4.25 -3.78 0.78
C MET A 30 -4.83 -2.43 1.24
N GLY A 31 -5.04 -1.51 0.30
CA GLY A 31 -5.77 -0.27 0.56
C GLY A 31 -7.25 -0.54 0.85
N ASP A 32 -7.87 0.31 1.67
CA ASP A 32 -9.26 0.11 2.13
C ASP A 32 -10.30 0.17 1.01
N VAL A 33 -9.93 0.78 -0.11
CA VAL A 33 -10.71 0.86 -1.34
C VAL A 33 -9.87 0.39 -2.51
N GLN A 34 -10.51 -0.06 -3.58
CA GLN A 34 -9.85 -0.67 -4.74
C GLN A 34 -10.37 -0.12 -6.07
N PHE A 35 -10.58 1.20 -6.17
CA PHE A 35 -10.96 1.86 -7.44
C PHE A 35 -9.87 1.71 -8.53
N LEU A 36 -8.61 1.60 -8.12
CA LEU A 36 -7.53 1.03 -8.92
C LEU A 36 -7.13 -0.30 -8.27
N PRO A 37 -7.44 -1.46 -8.89
CA PRO A 37 -7.10 -2.76 -8.33
C PRO A 37 -5.60 -2.88 -8.08
N GLY A 38 -5.21 -3.40 -6.92
CA GLY A 38 -3.79 -3.51 -6.55
C GLY A 38 -3.25 -2.34 -5.75
N TYR A 39 -4.09 -1.37 -5.36
CA TYR A 39 -3.69 -0.35 -4.40
C TYR A 39 -3.30 -1.00 -3.07
N CYS A 40 -2.05 -0.78 -2.67
CA CYS A 40 -1.46 -1.27 -1.43
C CYS A 40 -0.88 -0.12 -0.59
N LEU A 41 -0.58 -0.41 0.68
CA LEU A 41 0.25 0.43 1.51
C LEU A 41 1.38 -0.37 2.15
N LEU A 42 2.49 0.32 2.42
CA LEU A 42 3.49 -0.12 3.40
C LEU A 42 3.30 0.71 4.68
N LEU A 43 3.04 0.03 5.80
CA LEU A 43 2.95 0.62 7.12
C LEU A 43 4.21 0.28 7.92
N PRO A 44 4.98 1.24 8.46
CA PRO A 44 6.20 0.97 9.19
C PRO A 44 5.91 0.31 10.54
N ASP A 45 6.79 -0.60 10.96
CA ASP A 45 6.76 -1.21 12.28
C ASP A 45 8.20 -1.33 12.81
N PRO A 46 8.64 -0.44 13.72
CA PRO A 46 7.83 0.46 14.55
C PRO A 46 7.25 1.67 13.79
N VAL A 47 6.15 2.22 14.31
CA VAL A 47 5.52 3.43 13.77
C VAL A 47 6.38 4.65 14.06
N VAL A 48 6.66 5.43 13.03
CA VAL A 48 7.42 6.68 13.09
C VAL A 48 6.67 7.79 12.35
N PRO A 49 6.95 9.08 12.60
CA PRO A 49 6.24 10.17 11.92
C PRO A 49 6.54 10.24 10.42
N SER A 50 7.81 10.13 10.01
CA SER A 50 8.17 10.29 8.60
C SER A 50 9.36 9.43 8.19
N LEU A 51 9.66 9.40 6.88
CA LEU A 51 10.89 8.81 6.36
C LEU A 51 12.14 9.44 6.99
N ASN A 52 12.07 10.72 7.36
CA ASN A 52 13.18 11.48 7.92
C ASN A 52 13.51 11.05 9.36
N ASP A 53 12.57 10.42 10.05
CA ASP A 53 12.75 9.90 11.41
C ASP A 53 13.36 8.49 11.45
N LEU A 54 13.46 7.82 10.30
CA LEU A 54 14.20 6.56 10.17
C LEU A 54 15.70 6.84 10.11
N ASP A 55 16.49 5.98 10.76
CA ASP A 55 17.94 5.92 10.53
C ASP A 55 18.26 5.43 9.11
N ALA A 56 19.53 5.49 8.73
CA ALA A 56 19.95 5.20 7.36
C ALA A 56 19.59 3.77 6.93
N GLU A 57 19.82 2.78 7.79
CA GLU A 57 19.57 1.37 7.48
C GLU A 57 18.07 1.08 7.37
N SER A 58 17.27 1.59 8.30
CA SER A 58 15.81 1.42 8.31
C SER A 58 15.18 2.13 7.12
N ARG A 59 15.66 3.33 6.76
CA ARG A 59 15.18 4.08 5.59
C ARG A 59 15.51 3.34 4.29
N THR A 60 16.72 2.80 4.15
CA THR A 60 17.09 1.98 2.98
C THR A 60 16.21 0.75 2.86
N THR A 61 15.98 0.04 3.96
CA THR A 61 15.12 -1.14 3.99
C THR A 61 13.69 -0.79 3.61
N TYR A 62 13.12 0.26 4.20
CA TYR A 62 11.76 0.71 3.92
C TYR A 62 11.55 1.07 2.44
N LEU A 63 12.48 1.84 1.86
CA LEU A 63 12.39 2.24 0.44
C LEU A 63 12.55 1.04 -0.50
N LEU A 64 13.44 0.10 -0.20
CA LEU A 64 13.61 -1.12 -0.99
C LEU A 64 12.36 -2.02 -0.92
N GLU A 65 11.79 -2.19 0.27
CA GLU A 65 10.59 -3.02 0.46
C GLU A 65 9.35 -2.37 -0.15
N MET A 66 9.24 -1.04 -0.09
CA MET A 66 8.23 -0.27 -0.83
C MET A 66 8.29 -0.60 -2.33
N THR A 67 9.47 -0.60 -2.95
CA THR A 67 9.60 -0.93 -4.38
C THR A 67 9.34 -2.40 -4.68
N ARG A 68 9.71 -3.33 -3.79
CA ARG A 68 9.39 -4.76 -3.94
C ARG A 68 7.88 -5.02 -3.97
N ILE A 69 7.11 -4.31 -3.13
CA ILE A 69 5.65 -4.36 -3.19
C ILE A 69 5.16 -3.88 -4.54
N GLY A 70 5.73 -2.80 -5.08
CA GLY A 70 5.38 -2.33 -6.41
C GLY A 70 5.70 -3.32 -7.53
N ASP A 71 6.85 -3.99 -7.48
CA ASP A 71 7.21 -5.04 -8.45
C ASP A 71 6.22 -6.21 -8.41
N ALA A 72 5.90 -6.69 -7.20
CA ALA A 72 4.89 -7.73 -7.00
C ALA A 72 3.50 -7.31 -7.50
N VAL A 73 3.10 -6.05 -7.27
CA VAL A 73 1.82 -5.52 -7.77
C VAL A 73 1.82 -5.40 -9.29
N LEU A 74 2.91 -4.94 -9.92
CA LEU A 74 3.04 -4.87 -11.37
C LEU A 74 2.85 -6.24 -12.01
N GLU A 75 3.55 -7.25 -11.51
CA GLU A 75 3.43 -8.62 -12.00
C GLU A 75 2.04 -9.23 -11.70
N ALA A 76 1.49 -8.95 -10.51
CA ALA A 76 0.20 -9.48 -10.13
C ALA A 76 -0.94 -8.98 -11.02
N THR A 77 -0.86 -7.72 -11.45
CA THR A 77 -1.96 -6.99 -12.09
C THR A 77 -1.76 -6.71 -13.58
N GLY A 78 -0.52 -6.73 -14.08
CA GLY A 78 -0.20 -6.22 -15.41
C GLY A 78 -0.34 -4.70 -15.53
N ALA A 79 -0.27 -3.97 -14.41
CA ALA A 79 -0.32 -2.51 -14.41
C ALA A 79 0.79 -1.91 -15.28
N LEU A 80 0.51 -0.74 -15.85
CA LEU A 80 1.42 -0.05 -16.77
C LEU A 80 2.61 0.59 -16.03
N ARG A 81 2.39 1.05 -14.80
CA ARG A 81 3.40 1.66 -13.92
C ARG A 81 2.88 1.75 -12.48
N MET A 82 3.79 2.07 -11.57
CA MET A 82 3.45 2.37 -10.17
C MET A 82 3.55 3.87 -9.87
N ASN A 83 2.73 4.36 -8.96
CA ASN A 83 2.93 5.63 -8.26
C ASN A 83 3.16 5.34 -6.77
N TYR A 84 4.16 6.00 -6.20
CA TYR A 84 4.51 5.89 -4.80
C TYR A 84 4.31 7.26 -4.16
N GLU A 85 3.50 7.31 -3.11
CA GLU A 85 3.17 8.57 -2.45
C GLU A 85 3.31 8.44 -0.94
N ILE A 86 4.14 9.30 -0.36
CA ILE A 86 4.32 9.46 1.09
C ILE A 86 3.99 10.93 1.36
N LEU A 87 2.80 11.18 1.89
CA LEU A 87 2.26 12.53 2.03
C LEU A 87 2.26 12.99 3.49
N GLY A 88 1.52 12.29 4.35
CA GLY A 88 1.50 12.55 5.80
C GLY A 88 0.72 13.80 6.25
N ASN A 89 0.02 14.50 5.34
CA ASN A 89 -0.65 15.77 5.68
C ASN A 89 -1.85 15.61 6.64
N SER A 90 -2.61 14.50 6.52
CA SER A 90 -3.78 14.23 7.36
C SER A 90 -3.48 13.20 8.45
N GLU A 91 -2.72 12.15 8.11
CA GLU A 91 -2.24 11.14 9.05
C GLU A 91 -0.71 11.31 9.16
N PRO A 92 -0.18 11.89 10.24
CA PRO A 92 1.21 12.32 10.33
C PRO A 92 2.20 11.18 10.59
N GLU A 93 1.73 9.94 10.68
CA GLU A 93 2.56 8.75 10.82
C GLU A 93 2.96 8.25 9.44
N LEU A 94 4.20 7.80 9.27
CA LEU A 94 4.72 7.32 8.00
C LEU A 94 3.83 6.19 7.48
N HIS A 95 3.43 6.30 6.23
CA HIS A 95 2.82 5.24 5.44
C HIS A 95 3.08 5.57 3.97
N CYS A 96 3.39 4.55 3.18
CA CYS A 96 3.54 4.72 1.74
C CYS A 96 2.32 4.16 1.03
N HIS A 97 1.68 4.97 0.20
CA HIS A 97 0.70 4.52 -0.76
C HIS A 97 1.36 4.03 -2.04
N ILE A 98 0.93 2.87 -2.52
CA ILE A 98 1.51 2.18 -3.68
C ILE A 98 0.37 1.90 -4.65
N PHE A 99 0.27 2.71 -5.70
CA PHE A 99 -0.84 2.67 -6.66
C PHE A 99 -0.41 2.12 -8.01
N SER A 100 -1.07 1.05 -8.44
CA SER A 100 -1.04 0.54 -9.81
C SER A 100 -1.79 1.46 -10.75
N ARG A 101 -1.16 1.86 -11.85
CA ARG A 101 -1.75 2.70 -12.89
C ARG A 101 -1.98 1.91 -14.17
N TYR A 102 -3.07 2.17 -14.86
CA TYR A 102 -3.53 1.37 -16.00
C TYR A 102 -3.81 2.21 -17.24
N ALA A 103 -3.58 1.60 -18.42
CA ALA A 103 -3.96 2.21 -19.69
C ALA A 103 -5.48 2.30 -19.88
N SER A 104 -6.26 1.54 -19.12
CA SER A 104 -7.73 1.55 -19.11
C SER A 104 -8.34 2.66 -18.25
N GLU A 105 -7.54 3.38 -17.45
CA GLU A 105 -8.03 4.52 -16.66
C GLU A 105 -8.70 5.57 -17.56
N PRO A 106 -9.78 6.24 -17.10
CA PRO A 106 -10.37 7.37 -17.83
C PRO A 106 -9.31 8.43 -18.13
N GLU A 107 -9.32 8.97 -19.35
CA GLU A 107 -8.24 9.85 -19.84
C GLU A 107 -7.98 11.04 -18.91
N GLN A 108 -9.05 11.64 -18.40
CA GLN A 108 -8.98 12.78 -17.47
C GLN A 108 -8.24 12.48 -16.16
N HIS A 109 -8.21 11.22 -15.72
CA HIS A 109 -7.55 10.82 -14.48
C HIS A 109 -6.16 10.22 -14.70
N ARG A 110 -5.92 9.61 -15.86
CA ARG A 110 -4.66 8.89 -16.16
C ARG A 110 -3.40 9.75 -16.05
N LYS A 111 -3.53 11.06 -16.27
CA LYS A 111 -2.42 12.03 -16.17
C LYS A 111 -2.39 12.81 -14.86
N MET A 112 -3.33 12.54 -13.95
CA MET A 112 -3.47 13.24 -12.68
C MET A 112 -3.10 12.33 -11.50
N PRO A 113 -2.82 12.92 -10.31
CA PRO A 113 -2.71 12.17 -9.07
C PRO A 113 -3.99 11.37 -8.79
N VAL A 114 -3.85 10.19 -8.18
CA VAL A 114 -4.98 9.31 -7.88
C VAL A 114 -5.96 9.92 -6.86
N TRP A 115 -5.53 10.94 -6.12
CA TRP A 115 -6.36 11.69 -5.19
C TRP A 115 -7.50 12.49 -5.85
N PHE A 116 -7.48 12.63 -7.19
CA PHE A 116 -8.55 13.31 -7.95
C PHE A 116 -9.65 12.34 -8.44
N TYR A 117 -9.56 11.05 -8.10
CA TYR A 117 -10.68 10.11 -8.26
C TYR A 117 -11.79 10.38 -7.25
N ASP A 118 -12.98 9.83 -7.48
CA ASP A 118 -14.04 9.82 -6.47
C ASP A 118 -13.80 8.69 -5.45
N TRP A 119 -13.09 9.03 -4.38
CA TRP A 119 -12.80 8.11 -3.27
C TRP A 119 -14.04 7.71 -2.46
N LYS A 120 -15.09 8.53 -2.48
CA LYS A 120 -16.33 8.23 -1.73
C LYS A 120 -17.16 7.18 -2.46
N ALA A 121 -17.09 7.15 -3.78
CA ALA A 121 -17.71 6.12 -4.60
C ALA A 121 -16.82 4.88 -4.82
N ALA A 122 -15.58 4.88 -4.30
CA ALA A 122 -14.65 3.80 -4.53
C ALA A 122 -15.12 2.49 -3.86
N PRO A 123 -15.07 1.35 -4.57
CA PRO A 123 -15.46 0.07 -3.99
C PRO A 123 -14.53 -0.28 -2.83
N PRO A 124 -15.07 -0.71 -1.67
CA PRO A 124 -14.24 -1.11 -0.55
C PRO A 124 -13.50 -2.41 -0.85
N TYR A 125 -12.36 -2.58 -0.20
CA TYR A 125 -11.71 -3.88 -0.13
C TYR A 125 -12.62 -4.90 0.56
N THR A 126 -12.68 -6.09 -0.02
CA THR A 126 -13.32 -7.27 0.57
C THR A 126 -12.48 -8.49 0.18
N GLU A 127 -12.33 -9.44 1.11
CA GLU A 127 -11.59 -10.68 0.84
C GLU A 127 -12.27 -11.51 -0.25
N GLU A 128 -13.60 -11.48 -0.35
CA GLU A 128 -14.35 -12.19 -1.38
C GLU A 128 -13.97 -11.76 -2.81
N VAL A 129 -13.85 -10.45 -3.04
CA VAL A 129 -13.56 -9.90 -4.38
C VAL A 129 -12.04 -9.83 -4.63
N HIS A 130 -11.26 -9.45 -3.62
CA HIS A 130 -9.86 -9.05 -3.79
C HIS A 130 -8.86 -10.05 -3.21
N GLY A 131 -9.32 -11.06 -2.46
CA GLY A 131 -8.45 -12.00 -1.75
C GLY A 131 -7.53 -12.79 -2.66
N ASN A 132 -7.97 -13.13 -3.88
CA ASN A 132 -7.10 -13.80 -4.87
C ASN A 132 -5.92 -12.92 -5.29
N LEU A 133 -6.16 -11.62 -5.51
CA LEU A 133 -5.10 -10.67 -5.84
C LEU A 133 -4.16 -10.48 -4.64
N ARG A 134 -4.70 -10.29 -3.43
CA ARG A 134 -3.91 -10.18 -2.19
C ARG A 134 -2.99 -11.39 -2.01
N LYS A 135 -3.51 -12.61 -2.19
CA LYS A 135 -2.72 -13.86 -2.09
C LYS A 135 -1.64 -13.95 -3.17
N LYS A 136 -1.95 -13.55 -4.42
CA LYS A 136 -0.96 -13.52 -5.50
C LYS A 136 0.20 -12.57 -5.19
N ILE A 137 -0.10 -11.37 -4.71
CA ILE A 137 0.93 -10.40 -4.28
C ILE A 137 1.77 -10.99 -3.13
N ALA A 138 1.14 -11.62 -2.14
CA ALA A 138 1.86 -12.25 -1.03
C ALA A 138 2.81 -13.37 -1.50
N GLN A 139 2.43 -14.15 -2.51
CA GLN A 139 3.28 -15.19 -3.09
C GLN A 139 4.50 -14.60 -3.79
N LEU A 140 4.31 -13.51 -4.56
CA LEU A 140 5.40 -12.82 -5.27
C LEU A 140 6.36 -12.10 -4.31
N LEU A 141 5.90 -11.67 -3.14
CA LEU A 141 6.76 -11.09 -2.12
C LEU A 141 7.57 -12.13 -1.34
N ALA A 142 7.22 -13.42 -1.45
CA ALA A 142 7.90 -14.52 -0.77
C ALA A 142 8.98 -15.20 -1.63
N SER A 143 9.03 -14.92 -2.93
CA SER A 143 10.02 -15.44 -3.89
C SER A 143 11.29 -14.59 -3.97
#